data_AF-A0A9D1B862-F1
#
_entry.id   AF-A0A9D1B862-F1
#
_cell.length_a   1.000
_cell.length_b   1.000
_cell.length_c   1.000
_cell.angle_alpha   90.00
_cell.angle_beta   90.00
_cell.angle_gamma   90.00
#
_symmetry.space_group_name_H-M   'P 1'
#
loop_
_entity.id
_entity.type
_entity.pdbx_description
1 polymer ?
#
loop_
_entity_poly.entity_id
_entity_poly.type
_entity_poly.pdbx_seq_one_letter_code
_entity_poly.pdbx_strand_id
1 'polypeptide(L)' 'MNFRPRAREELDLNLIPLIDVVFMLLIFFMLTTTFVRDTALKVDLPLAKSGQVEQAQQVNMLEISRDGVYALNG' A
#
# COMPACT_ATOMS: atom_id res chain seq x y z
N MET A 1 45.85 -20.24 50.98
CA MET A 1 45.63 -20.16 49.52
C MET A 1 45.38 -18.70 49.16
N ASN A 2 46.21 -18.11 48.31
CA ASN A 2 46.00 -16.73 47.83
C ASN A 2 45.08 -16.75 46.61
N PHE A 3 43.83 -16.31 46.78
CA PHE A 3 42.88 -16.18 45.68
C PHE A 3 42.98 -14.78 45.08
N ARG A 4 43.59 -14.69 43.90
CA ARG A 4 43.51 -13.48 43.09
C ARG A 4 42.12 -13.42 42.45
N PRO A 5 41.37 -12.31 42.58
CA PRO A 5 40.11 -12.16 41.87
C PRO A 5 40.38 -12.14 40.36
N ARG A 6 39.66 -12.96 39.60
CA ARG A 6 39.63 -12.87 38.13
C ARG A 6 38.99 -11.53 37.76
N ALA A 7 39.68 -10.74 36.94
CA ALA A 7 39.10 -9.56 36.32
C ALA A 7 37.85 -10.00 35.54
N ARG A 8 36.75 -9.25 35.69
CA ARG A 8 35.51 -9.49 34.97
C ARG A 8 35.78 -9.13 33.51
N GLU A 9 35.74 -10.10 32.61
CA GLU A 9 35.78 -9.82 31.18
C GLU A 9 34.54 -8.99 30.82
N GLU A 10 34.76 -7.77 30.34
CA GLU A 10 33.70 -6.94 29.79
C GLU A 10 33.23 -7.59 28.49
N LEU A 11 31.94 -7.92 28.43
CA LEU A 11 31.31 -8.46 27.23
C LEU A 11 31.23 -7.34 26.19
N ASP A 12 32.14 -7.34 25.21
CA ASP A 12 32.08 -6.43 24.08
C ASP A 12 31.07 -6.94 23.05
N LEU A 13 29.98 -6.18 22.85
CA LEU A 13 28.94 -6.51 21.89
C LEU A 13 29.34 -5.97 20.52
N ASN A 14 29.64 -6.86 19.57
CA ASN A 14 29.89 -6.45 18.19
C ASN A 14 28.60 -5.93 17.54
N LEU A 15 28.54 -4.64 17.25
CA LEU A 15 27.38 -3.98 16.64
C LEU A 15 27.28 -4.19 15.13
N ILE A 16 28.37 -4.61 14.46
CA ILE A 16 28.42 -4.75 13.00
C ILE A 16 27.32 -5.70 12.47
N PRO A 17 27.12 -6.91 13.05
CA PRO A 17 26.05 -7.80 12.61
C PRO A 17 24.64 -7.25 12.88
N LEU A 18 24.47 -6.46 13.95
CA LEU A 18 23.17 -5.87 14.29
C LEU A 18 22.78 -4.76 13.32
N ILE A 19 23.74 -3.92 12.94
CA ILE A 19 23.53 -2.86 11.95
C ILE A 19 23.11 -3.47 10.61
N ASP A 20 23.73 -4.58 10.19
CA ASP A 20 23.40 -5.26 8.93
C ASP A 20 21.95 -5.76 8.90
N VAL A 21 21.49 -6.41 9.97
CA VAL A 21 20.09 -6.86 10.10
C VAL A 21 19.11 -5.69 10.06
N VAL A 22 19.39 -4.60 10.77
CA VAL A 22 18.52 -3.41 10.77
C VAL A 22 18.48 -2.76 9.39
N PHE A 23 19.62 -2.66 8.71
CA PHE A 23 19.71 -2.05 7.38
C PHE A 23 18.98 -2.88 6.32
N MET A 24 19.11 -4.21 6.37
CA MET A 24 18.37 -5.14 5.51
C MET A 24 16.86 -4.99 5.71
N LEU A 25 16.38 -4.83 6.95
CA LEU A 25 14.97 -4.59 7.25
C LEU A 25 14.49 -3.26 6.65
N LEU A 26 15.26 -2.17 6.78
CA LEU A 26 14.89 -0.87 6.22
C LEU A 26 14.78 -0.89 4.69
N ILE A 27 15.73 -1.54 4.00
CA ILE A 27 15.67 -1.71 2.55
C ILE A 27 14.44 -2.53 2.16
N PHE A 28 14.21 -3.65 2.86
CA PHE A 28 13.04 -4.49 2.61
C PHE A 28 11.72 -3.71 2.76
N PHE A 29 11.58 -2.92 3.83
CA PHE A 29 10.42 -2.05 4.01
C PHE A 29 10.31 -1.02 2.89
N MET A 30 11.38 -0.28 2.57
CA MET A 30 11.34 0.71 1.49
C MET A 30 10.93 0.09 0.14
N LEU A 31 11.48 -1.06 -0.24
CA LEU A 31 11.13 -1.76 -1.48
C LEU A 31 9.70 -2.29 -1.50
N THR A 32 9.16 -2.68 -0.35
CA THR A 32 7.79 -3.22 -0.26
C THR A 32 6.71 -2.15 -0.13
N THR A 33 7.06 -0.88 0.10
CA THR A 33 6.08 0.22 0.25
C THR A 33 5.35 0.66 -1.02
N THR A 34 5.66 0.14 -2.21
CA THR A 34 4.91 0.47 -3.43
C THR A 34 3.72 -0.47 -3.60
N PHE A 35 2.54 -0.13 -3.07
CA PHE A 35 1.23 -0.35 -3.74
C PHE A 35 0.05 0.12 -2.86
N VAL A 36 -0.09 1.43 -2.69
CA VAL A 36 -1.43 2.00 -2.47
C VAL A 36 -1.98 2.28 -3.86
N ARG A 37 -2.74 1.31 -4.42
CA ARG A 37 -3.58 1.60 -5.58
C ARG A 37 -4.70 2.49 -5.07
N ASP A 38 -4.53 3.80 -5.21
CA ASP A 38 -5.67 4.71 -5.15
C ASP A 38 -6.64 4.24 -6.23
N THR A 39 -7.75 3.63 -5.82
CA THR A 39 -8.92 3.50 -6.69
C THR A 39 -9.33 4.92 -7.05
N ALA A 40 -8.86 5.39 -8.22
CA ALA A 40 -8.98 6.78 -8.66
C ALA A 40 -10.43 7.23 -8.88
N LEU A 41 -11.40 6.31 -8.79
CA LEU A 41 -12.82 6.61 -8.93
C LEU A 41 -13.53 6.46 -7.59
N LYS A 42 -13.74 7.60 -6.92
CA LYS A 42 -14.68 7.70 -5.81
C LYS A 42 -16.10 7.66 -6.39
N VAL A 43 -16.84 6.58 -6.16
CA VAL A 43 -18.25 6.46 -6.55
C VAL A 43 -19.11 6.88 -5.36
N ASP A 44 -19.77 8.03 -5.46
CA ASP A 44 -20.77 8.44 -4.47
C ASP A 44 -22.10 7.75 -4.80
N LEU A 45 -22.61 6.91 -3.90
CA LEU A 45 -23.91 6.28 -4.07
C LEU A 45 -25.02 7.31 -3.80
N PRO A 46 -25.93 7.58 -4.75
CA PRO A 46 -27.04 8.48 -4.50
C PRO A 46 -28.02 7.84 -3.50
N LEU A 47 -28.45 8.62 -2.51
CA LEU A 47 -29.55 8.25 -1.63
C LEU A 47 -30.86 8.32 -2.43
N ALA A 48 -31.61 7.21 -2.48
CA ALA A 48 -32.87 7.16 -3.22
C ALA A 48 -33.88 8.16 -2.64
N LYS A 49 -34.20 9.21 -3.41
CA LYS A 49 -35.37 10.05 -3.13
C LYS A 49 -36.60 9.32 -3.68
N SER A 50 -37.41 8.78 -2.78
CA SER A 50 -38.71 8.18 -3.09
C SER A 50 -39.49 9.00 -4.13
N GLY A 51 -39.90 8.35 -5.23
CA GLY A 51 -41.15 8.68 -5.91
C GLY A 51 -41.12 9.50 -7.20
N GLN A 52 -39.99 9.70 -7.87
CA GLN A 52 -40.01 10.22 -9.25
C GLN A 52 -39.65 9.09 -10.22
N VAL A 53 -40.62 8.70 -11.05
CA VAL A 53 -40.34 7.95 -12.28
C VAL A 53 -39.51 8.90 -13.14
N GLU A 54 -38.20 8.67 -13.19
CA GLU A 54 -37.34 9.39 -14.13
C GLU A 54 -37.91 9.13 -15.52
N GLN A 55 -38.37 10.20 -16.17
CA GLN A 55 -38.68 10.18 -17.60
C GLN A 55 -37.49 9.54 -18.29
N ALA A 56 -37.72 8.63 -19.24
CA ALA A 56 -36.69 7.88 -19.95
C ALA A 56 -35.59 8.84 -20.46
N GLN A 57 -34.60 9.07 -19.60
CA GLN A 57 -33.45 9.91 -19.87
C GLN A 57 -32.74 9.16 -20.98
N GLN A 58 -32.43 9.85 -22.09
CA GLN A 58 -31.70 9.21 -23.16
C GLN A 58 -30.44 8.58 -22.55
N VAL A 59 -30.38 7.25 -22.57
CA VAL A 59 -29.29 6.52 -21.94
C VAL A 59 -28.09 6.65 -22.86
N ASN A 60 -27.16 7.53 -22.52
CA ASN A 60 -25.89 7.66 -23.21
C ASN A 60 -25.07 6.38 -22.96
N MET A 61 -24.91 5.55 -23.99
CA MET A 61 -24.09 4.34 -23.92
C MET A 61 -22.65 4.67 -24.32
N LEU A 62 -21.70 4.53 -23.38
CA LEU A 62 -20.27 4.64 -23.67
C LEU A 62 -19.68 3.24 -23.79
N GLU A 63 -19.17 2.92 -24.97
CA GLU A 63 -18.44 1.67 -25.23
C GLU A 63 -16.93 1.95 -25.21
N ILE A 64 -16.18 1.08 -24.55
CA ILE A 64 -14.72 1.18 -24.41
C ILE A 64 -14.10 -0.13 -24.88
N SER A 65 -13.40 -0.08 -26.01
CA SER A 65 -12.69 -1.23 -26.58
C SER A 65 -11.35 -1.45 -25.88
N ARG A 66 -10.80 -2.67 -26.00
CA ARG A 66 -9.55 -3.06 -25.31
C ARG A 66 -8.32 -2.29 -25.78
N ASP A 67 -8.38 -1.75 -26.99
CA ASP A 67 -7.39 -0.86 -27.60
C ASP A 67 -7.54 0.60 -27.16
N GLY A 68 -8.52 0.91 -26.29
CA GLY A 68 -8.77 2.26 -25.78
C GLY A 68 -9.56 3.13 -26.76
N VAL A 69 -10.22 2.54 -27.76
CA VAL A 69 -11.18 3.26 -28.60
C VAL A 69 -12.49 3.43 -27.86
N TYR A 70 -13.05 4.64 -27.92
CA TYR A 70 -14.31 5.01 -27.28
C TYR A 70 -15.38 5.29 -28.32
N ALA A 71 -16.60 4.79 -28.10
CA ALA A 71 -17.76 5.07 -28.93
C ALA A 71 -18.95 5.50 -28.06
N LEU A 72 -19.75 6.44 -28.57
CA LEU A 72 -20.95 6.93 -27.90
C LEU A 72 -22.16 6.55 -28.75
N ASN A 73 -23.06 5.76 -28.19
CA ASN A 73 -24.28 5.28 -28.83
C ASN A 73 -24.07 4.42 -30.09
N GLY A 74 -23.04 3.57 -30.08
CA GLY A 74 -22.70 2.63 -31.16
C GLY A 74 -21.68 3.16 -32.13
#